data_AF-A0A2P6PYG7-F1
#
_entry.id   AF-A0A2P6PYG7-F1
#
_cell.length_a   1.000
_cell.length_b   1.000
_cell.length_c   1.000
_cell.angle_alpha   90.00
_cell.angle_beta   90.00
_cell.angle_gamma   90.00
#
_symmetry.space_group_name_H-M   'P 1'
#
loop_
_entity.id
_entity.type
_entity.pdbx_description
1 polymer ?
#
loop_
_entity_poly.entity_id
_entity_poly.type
_entity_poly.pdbx_seq_one_letter_code
_entity_poly.pdbx_strand_id
1 'polypeptide(L)'
;MVYASDVRCINSLRMDRHTFSILCSMLHTSGKLRDTRNVAVDEMVAMFLHILAHHEKNIIIQDRFLRYGETISRYFNTVLRAVLCLQG
;
A
#
# COMPACT_ATOMS: atom_id res chain seq x y z
N MET A 1 -3.89 -3.04 -11.16
CA MET A 1 -5.21 -2.37 -11.13
C MET A 1 -5.16 -0.86 -10.86
N VAL A 2 -4.16 -0.38 -10.11
CA VAL A 2 -3.99 1.05 -9.78
C VAL A 2 -3.54 1.87 -10.99
N TYR A 3 -2.63 1.36 -11.83
CA TYR A 3 -2.06 2.07 -12.98
C TYR A 3 -2.98 2.34 -14.18
N ALA A 4 -4.27 2.01 -14.11
CA ALA A 4 -5.17 2.07 -15.27
C ALA A 4 -5.65 3.48 -15.62
N SER A 5 -5.80 4.38 -14.63
CA SER A 5 -6.10 5.80 -14.83
C SER A 5 -5.93 6.59 -13.53
N ASP A 6 -5.61 7.88 -13.64
CA ASP A 6 -5.47 8.76 -12.47
C ASP A 6 -6.77 8.84 -11.65
N VAL A 7 -7.93 8.81 -12.31
CA VAL A 7 -9.24 8.76 -11.64
C VAL A 7 -9.38 7.52 -10.75
N ARG A 8 -8.90 6.35 -11.22
CA ARG A 8 -8.96 5.11 -10.44
C ARG A 8 -7.92 5.09 -9.31
N CYS A 9 -6.74 5.65 -9.53
CA CYS A 9 -5.75 5.90 -8.48
C CYS A 9 -6.34 6.76 -7.37
N ILE A 10 -6.91 7.92 -7.72
CA ILE A 10 -7.47 8.87 -6.74
C ILE A 10 -8.64 8.24 -5.99
N ASN A 11 -9.55 7.57 -6.68
CA ASN A 11 -10.69 6.92 -6.01
C ASN A 11 -10.26 5.77 -5.10
N SER A 12 -9.20 5.03 -5.46
CA SER A 12 -8.79 3.84 -4.70
C SER A 12 -7.80 4.16 -3.58
N LEU A 13 -6.89 5.12 -3.81
CA LEU A 13 -5.74 5.42 -2.95
C LEU A 13 -5.73 6.85 -2.41
N ARG A 14 -6.67 7.72 -2.83
CA ARG A 14 -6.72 9.17 -2.53
C ARG A 14 -5.49 9.94 -3.03
N MET A 15 -4.74 9.37 -3.96
CA MET A 15 -3.56 9.96 -4.59
C MET A 15 -3.59 9.71 -6.09
N ASP A 16 -3.06 10.62 -6.90
CA ASP A 16 -2.82 10.39 -8.32
C ASP A 16 -1.64 9.44 -8.54
N ARG A 17 -1.46 8.97 -9.78
CA ARG A 17 -0.44 7.96 -10.11
C ARG A 17 0.98 8.47 -9.92
N HIS A 18 1.23 9.75 -10.17
CA HIS A 18 2.55 10.34 -10.03
C HIS A 18 2.95 10.41 -8.55
N THR A 19 2.06 10.94 -7.70
CA THR A 19 2.27 10.99 -6.25
C THR A 19 2.47 9.58 -5.67
N PHE A 20 1.67 8.60 -6.12
CA PHE A 20 1.83 7.21 -5.71
C PHE A 20 3.20 6.63 -6.09
N SER A 21 3.67 6.88 -7.31
CA SER A 21 4.98 6.40 -7.78
C SER A 21 6.13 7.01 -6.98
N ILE A 22 6.03 8.31 -6.63
CA ILE A 22 7.03 8.98 -5.79
C ILE A 22 7.05 8.35 -4.39
N LEU A 23 5.87 8.11 -3.80
CA LEU A 23 5.78 7.46 -2.49
C LEU A 23 6.41 6.07 -2.48
N CYS A 24 6.12 5.23 -3.48
CA CYS A 24 6.72 3.90 -3.60
C CYS A 24 8.25 3.98 -3.71
N SER A 25 8.76 4.92 -4.52
CA SER A 25 10.20 5.14 -4.64
C SER A 25 10.83 5.61 -3.32
N MET A 26 10.20 6.50 -2.57
CA MET A 26 10.70 6.95 -1.26
C MET A 26 10.71 5.81 -0.24
N LEU A 27 9.64 5.01 -0.18
CA LEU A 27 9.54 3.88 0.72
C LEU A 27 10.56 2.78 0.39
N HIS A 28 10.85 2.56 -0.89
CA HIS A 28 11.88 1.63 -1.31
C HIS A 28 13.29 2.12 -0.94
N THR A 29 13.63 3.36 -1.28
CA THR A 29 14.99 3.90 -1.10
C THR A 29 15.30 4.26 0.35
N SER A 30 14.42 5.01 1.00
CA SER A 30 14.64 5.58 2.33
C SER A 30 13.92 4.80 3.43
N GLY A 31 12.72 4.29 3.14
CA GLY A 31 11.95 3.43 4.06
C GLY A 31 12.46 1.98 4.15
N LYS A 32 13.45 1.61 3.32
CA LYS A 32 14.04 0.25 3.21
C LYS A 32 13.01 -0.85 2.95
N LEU A 33 11.86 -0.48 2.38
CA LEU A 33 10.82 -1.43 2.02
C LEU A 33 11.28 -2.22 0.80
N ARG A 34 11.20 -3.56 0.87
CA ARG A 34 11.65 -4.45 -0.20
C ARG A 34 10.52 -5.32 -0.68
N ASP A 35 10.62 -5.74 -1.93
CA ASP A 35 9.76 -6.77 -2.48
C ASP A 35 9.89 -8.05 -1.65
N THR A 36 8.77 -8.75 -1.51
CA THR A 36 8.75 -10.10 -0.94
C THR A 36 8.61 -11.10 -2.07
N ARG A 37 8.80 -12.40 -1.78
CA ARG A 37 8.64 -13.47 -2.77
C ARG A 37 7.30 -13.44 -3.53
N ASN A 38 6.25 -12.90 -2.90
CA ASN A 38 4.88 -12.98 -3.40
C ASN A 38 4.22 -11.62 -3.66
N VAL A 39 4.84 -10.50 -3.27
CA VAL A 39 4.22 -9.17 -3.28
C VAL A 39 5.28 -8.10 -3.53
N ALA A 40 5.03 -7.25 -4.51
CA ALA A 40 5.85 -6.09 -4.79
C ALA A 40 5.58 -4.94 -3.80
N VAL A 41 6.56 -4.05 -3.62
CA VAL A 41 6.41 -2.84 -2.80
C VAL A 41 5.18 -2.04 -3.20
N ASP A 42 4.98 -1.81 -4.50
CA ASP A 42 3.82 -1.07 -5.02
C ASP A 42 2.49 -1.69 -4.58
N GLU A 43 2.39 -3.02 -4.61
CA GLU A 43 1.18 -3.71 -4.18
C GLU A 43 0.96 -3.58 -2.67
N MET A 44 2.04 -3.66 -1.87
CA MET A 44 1.97 -3.45 -0.42
C MET A 44 1.53 -2.02 -0.07
N VAL A 45 2.09 -1.02 -0.74
CA VAL A 45 1.76 0.38 -0.55
C VAL A 45 0.35 0.68 -1.03
N ALA A 46 -0.07 0.12 -2.17
CA ALA A 46 -1.43 0.24 -2.65
C ALA A 46 -2.45 -0.38 -1.68
N MET A 47 -2.16 -1.56 -1.11
CA MET A 47 -2.98 -2.15 -0.05
C MET A 47 -3.08 -1.21 1.15
N PHE A 48 -1.95 -0.73 1.67
CA PHE A 48 -1.92 0.17 2.82
C PHE A 48 -2.75 1.44 2.61
N LEU A 49 -2.55 2.12 1.49
CA LEU A 49 -3.29 3.34 1.14
C LEU A 49 -4.78 3.07 0.94
N HIS A 50 -5.13 1.94 0.33
CA HIS A 50 -6.52 1.57 0.12
C HIS A 50 -7.27 1.37 1.46
N ILE A 51 -6.61 0.73 2.43
CA ILE A 51 -7.15 0.52 3.79
C ILE A 51 -7.39 1.87 4.48
N LEU A 52 -6.41 2.78 4.42
CA LEU A 52 -6.53 4.12 5.00
C LEU A 52 -7.60 4.98 4.31
N ALA A 53 -7.67 4.91 2.98
CA ALA A 53 -8.55 5.74 2.14
C ALA A 53 -10.04 5.46 2.33
N HIS A 54 -10.38 4.20 2.63
CA HIS A 54 -11.77 3.74 2.73
C HIS A 54 -12.17 3.33 4.15
N HIS A 55 -11.22 3.35 5.10
CA HIS A 55 -11.43 2.97 6.51
C HIS A 55 -12.15 1.60 6.64
N GLU A 56 -11.95 0.72 5.65
CA GLU A 56 -12.62 -0.57 5.58
C GLU A 56 -12.07 -1.48 6.68
N LYS A 57 -12.97 -2.19 7.36
CA LYS A 57 -12.59 -3.18 8.37
C LYS A 57 -11.75 -4.28 7.70
N ASN A 58 -10.71 -4.74 8.40
CA ASN A 58 -9.79 -5.81 7.97
C ASN A 58 -10.48 -7.06 7.37
N ILE A 59 -11.75 -7.31 7.72
CA ILE A 59 -12.58 -8.41 7.22
C ILE A 59 -12.94 -8.23 5.72
N ILE A 60 -13.23 -7.01 5.27
CA ILE A 60 -13.57 -6.73 3.85
C ILE A 60 -12.30 -6.81 2.98
N ILE A 61 -11.16 -6.42 3.54
CA ILE A 61 -9.85 -6.47 2.86
C ILE A 61 -9.37 -7.93 2.70
N GLN A 62 -9.69 -8.82 3.65
CA GLN A 62 -9.43 -10.26 3.51
C GLN A 62 -10.13 -10.86 2.29
N ASP A 63 -11.41 -10.52 2.12
CA ASP A 63 -12.22 -10.97 0.99
C ASP A 63 -11.70 -10.39 -0.34
N ARG A 64 -11.34 -9.11 -0.34
CA ARG A 64 -10.91 -8.38 -1.55
C ARG A 64 -9.52 -8.75 -2.07
N PHE A 65 -8.60 -9.13 -1.18
CA PHE A 65 -7.22 -9.51 -1.56
C PHE A 65 -6.98 -11.02 -1.58
N LEU A 66 -8.01 -11.84 -1.29
CA LEU A 66 -7.92 -13.31 -1.23
C LEU A 66 -6.75 -13.79 -0.35
N ARG A 67 -6.45 -13.04 0.71
CA ARG A 67 -5.30 -13.25 1.60
C ARG A 67 -5.75 -13.27 3.05
N TYR A 68 -5.15 -14.16 3.83
CA TYR A 68 -5.39 -14.25 5.27
C TYR A 68 -5.15 -12.90 5.96
N GLY A 69 -6.01 -12.54 6.93
CA GLY A 69 -5.94 -11.26 7.63
C GLY A 69 -4.60 -10.97 8.29
N GLU A 70 -3.90 -12.01 8.73
CA GLU A 70 -2.54 -11.92 9.26
C GLU A 70 -1.54 -11.40 8.22
N THR A 71 -1.68 -11.82 6.96
CA THR A 71 -0.81 -11.37 5.87
C THR A 71 -1.05 -9.90 5.55
N ILE A 72 -2.31 -9.47 5.55
CA ILE A 72 -2.69 -8.06 5.38
C ILE A 72 -2.14 -7.22 6.54
N SER A 73 -2.33 -7.67 7.79
CA SER A 73 -1.83 -6.97 8.98
C SER A 73 -0.31 -6.84 8.98
N ARG A 74 0.41 -7.90 8.60
CA ARG A 74 1.87 -7.87 8.45
C ARG A 74 2.30 -6.86 7.42
N TYR A 75 1.73 -6.86 6.22
CA TYR A 75 2.08 -5.88 5.17
C TYR A 75 1.75 -4.45 5.60
N PHE A 76 0.59 -4.23 6.24
CA PHE A 76 0.22 -2.93 6.78
C PHE A 76 1.27 -2.43 7.78
N ASN A 77 1.67 -3.27 8.73
CA ASN A 77 2.69 -2.91 9.72
C ASN A 77 4.09 -2.69 9.11
N THR A 78 4.45 -3.46 8.08
CA THR A 78 5.73 -3.26 7.36
C THR A 78 5.75 -1.91 6.65
N VAL A 79 4.68 -1.56 5.93
CA VAL A 79 4.57 -0.26 5.25
C VAL A 79 4.51 0.87 6.27
N LEU A 80 3.76 0.72 7.36
CA LEU A 80 3.69 1.70 8.44
C LEU A 80 5.08 2.00 9.04
N ARG A 81 5.88 0.97 9.32
CA ARG A 81 7.26 1.16 9.81
C ARG A 81 8.13 1.91 8.79
N ALA A 82 8.02 1.57 7.51
CA ALA A 82 8.76 2.27 6.46
C ALA A 82 8.36 3.75 6.36
N VAL A 83 7.06 4.06 6.47
CA VAL A 83 6.54 5.44 6.50
C VAL A 83 7.07 6.20 7.72
N LEU A 84 7.05 5.58 8.91
CA LEU A 84 7.57 6.20 10.13
C LEU A 84 9.08 6.49 10.03
N CYS A 85 9.84 5.62 9.36
CA CYS A 85 11.25 5.89 9.06
C CYS A 85 11.48 7.02 8.06
N LEU A 86 10.50 7.41 7.25
CA LEU A 86 10.60 8.58 6.36
C LEU A 86 10.30 9.90 7.09
N GLN A 87 9.55 9.85 8.19
CA GLN A 87 9.17 11.04 8.96
C GLN A 87 10.16 11.39 10.08
N GLY A 88 11.13 10.52 10.34
CA GLY A 88 12.14 10.65 11.40
C GLY A 88 13.48 11.17 10.91
#